data_AF-A0A0D0A803-F1
#
_entry.id   AF-A0A0D0A803-F1
#
_cell.length_a   1.000
_cell.length_b   1.000
_cell.length_c   1.000
_cell.angle_alpha   90.00
_cell.angle_beta   90.00
_cell.angle_gamma   90.00
#
_symmetry.space_group_name_H-M   'P 1'
#
loop_
_entity.id
_entity.type
_entity.pdbx_description
1 polymer ?
#
loop_
_entity_poly.entity_id
_entity_poly.type
_entity_poly.pdbx_seq_one_letter_code
_entity_poly.pdbx_strand_id
1 'polypeptide(L)'
;MAPRPPEIPGLFTDYRKGRPTGIDNITLWNDIYIRRNPVTRQCLVTKVHWYKGRANLQHEYLRFDISSPDKAHTAILIAERLAGDITKDKHANPMDPAIGPGIPSKASSSSNSISRRLAKDEIVYATLDSIASAPLEQRCKDSDCISTLTFPEDAGPSANKIATLLVVTSALEPTYQLMNTQCYWFVATVFEALKCLFPGAKQDITGHTGGTWYQVRIPKKSSVDAACAKYKVAQSLLDVEIEEEHRVQQEVPVLLFEFAIYTYHNLNSEKKRGDGKLKNSGLQRKGNASNVGQRTSNIGQRTSNIGQRTSNIGQRTSNIGQRTSNAKLQRKPREGNASNAKL
;
A
#
# COMPACT_ATOMS: atom_id res chain seq x y z
N MET A 1 -12.52 -3.81 36.09
CA MET A 1 -13.11 -3.60 34.75
C MET A 1 -12.00 -3.83 33.75
N ALA A 2 -12.24 -4.60 32.68
CA ALA A 2 -11.26 -4.70 31.59
C ALA A 2 -10.98 -3.29 31.02
N PRO A 3 -9.75 -2.99 30.61
CA PRO A 3 -9.42 -1.71 29.97
C PRO A 3 -10.33 -1.46 28.76
N ARG A 4 -10.57 -0.19 28.43
CA ARG A 4 -11.28 0.13 27.18
C ARG A 4 -10.39 -0.26 26.00
N PRO A 5 -10.97 -0.83 24.94
CA PRO A 5 -10.20 -1.25 23.79
C PRO A 5 -9.65 0.00 23.08
N PRO A 6 -8.51 -0.12 22.41
CA PRO A 6 -7.87 1.02 21.78
C PRO A 6 -8.73 1.54 20.62
N GLU A 7 -8.80 2.86 20.48
CA GLU A 7 -9.48 3.51 19.34
C GLU A 7 -8.57 3.49 18.11
N ILE A 8 -8.36 2.31 17.54
CA ILE A 8 -7.58 2.11 16.32
C ILE A 8 -8.53 1.61 15.22
N PRO A 9 -9.08 2.53 14.39
CA PRO A 9 -9.94 2.17 13.27
C PRO A 9 -9.27 1.18 12.31
N GLY A 10 -10.08 0.33 11.67
CA GLY A 10 -9.58 -0.73 10.79
C GLY A 10 -9.12 -2.01 11.50
N LEU A 11 -8.98 -2.00 12.84
CA LEU A 11 -8.56 -3.18 13.61
C LEU A 11 -9.46 -3.43 14.83
N PHE A 12 -9.76 -2.38 15.60
CA PHE A 12 -10.49 -2.50 16.88
C PHE A 12 -11.86 -1.80 16.82
N THR A 13 -12.83 -2.41 17.49
CA THR A 13 -14.19 -1.88 17.68
C THR A 13 -14.49 -1.66 19.16
N ASP A 14 -15.46 -0.81 19.45
CA ASP A 14 -15.97 -0.62 20.82
C ASP A 14 -16.62 -1.92 21.35
N TYR A 15 -16.44 -2.24 22.64
CA TYR A 15 -17.00 -3.45 23.25
C TYR A 15 -18.53 -3.52 23.21
N ARG A 16 -19.21 -2.37 23.31
CA ARG A 16 -20.66 -2.26 23.49
C ARG A 16 -21.41 -2.05 22.18
N LYS A 17 -20.72 -1.83 21.06
CA LYS A 17 -21.35 -1.70 19.73
C LYS A 17 -21.44 -3.08 19.07
N GLY A 18 -22.64 -3.43 18.59
CA GLY A 18 -23.02 -4.83 18.38
C GLY A 18 -22.82 -5.43 16.98
N ARG A 19 -22.02 -4.81 16.09
CA ARG A 19 -21.75 -5.39 14.76
C ARG A 19 -20.26 -5.27 14.40
N PRO A 20 -19.68 -6.31 13.76
CA PRO A 20 -18.35 -6.20 13.20
C PRO A 20 -18.34 -5.16 12.08
N THR A 21 -17.17 -4.58 11.82
CA THR A 21 -17.01 -3.63 10.73
C THR A 21 -16.51 -4.36 9.49
N GLY A 22 -17.27 -4.30 8.40
CA GLY A 22 -16.92 -4.89 7.10
C GLY A 22 -16.53 -3.81 6.09
N ILE A 23 -15.47 -4.06 5.34
CA ILE A 23 -14.99 -3.22 4.24
C ILE A 23 -14.75 -4.14 3.04
N ASP A 24 -15.52 -3.91 1.97
CA ASP A 24 -15.57 -4.72 0.76
C ASP A 24 -14.35 -4.62 -0.16
N ASN A 25 -13.37 -3.81 0.22
CA ASN A 25 -12.16 -3.56 -0.56
C ASN A 25 -10.93 -3.43 0.34
N ILE A 26 -10.05 -4.44 0.28
CA ILE A 26 -8.78 -4.49 1.02
C ILE A 26 -7.90 -3.25 0.78
N THR A 27 -7.83 -2.74 -0.45
CA THR A 27 -7.03 -1.55 -0.77
C THR A 27 -7.58 -0.32 -0.07
N LEU A 28 -8.90 -0.16 -0.05
CA LEU A 28 -9.56 0.93 0.65
C LEU A 28 -9.32 0.84 2.17
N TRP A 29 -9.48 -0.36 2.75
CA TRP A 29 -9.17 -0.58 4.17
C TRP A 29 -7.72 -0.22 4.51
N ASN A 30 -6.76 -0.66 3.69
CA ASN A 30 -5.35 -0.36 3.89
C ASN A 30 -5.06 1.14 3.81
N ASP A 31 -5.55 1.81 2.77
CA ASP A 31 -5.21 3.21 2.49
C ASP A 31 -5.85 4.18 3.48
N ILE A 32 -7.07 3.89 3.96
CA ILE A 32 -7.78 4.74 4.92
C ILE A 32 -7.27 4.49 6.34
N TYR A 33 -7.13 3.24 6.77
CA TYR A 33 -7.02 2.92 8.19
C TYR A 33 -5.64 2.43 8.62
N ILE A 34 -4.91 1.75 7.75
CA ILE A 34 -3.71 1.02 8.16
C ILE A 34 -2.44 1.77 7.76
N ARG A 35 -2.22 1.96 6.46
CA ARG A 35 -0.95 2.44 5.88
C ARG A 35 -0.47 3.75 6.51
N ARG A 36 -1.42 4.69 6.70
CA ARG A 36 -1.16 6.04 7.21
C ARG A 36 -1.32 6.18 8.72
N ASN A 37 -1.62 5.10 9.44
CA ASN A 37 -1.78 5.12 10.88
C ASN A 37 -0.56 4.46 11.55
N PRO A 38 0.40 5.23 12.10
CA PRO A 38 1.61 4.69 12.70
C PRO A 38 1.37 3.71 13.84
N VAL A 39 0.26 3.85 14.58
CA VAL A 39 -0.08 2.97 15.70
C VAL A 39 -0.30 1.53 15.23
N THR A 40 -0.76 1.32 14.00
CA THR A 40 -0.97 -0.02 13.43
C THR A 40 0.34 -0.78 13.21
N ARG A 41 1.48 -0.09 13.18
CA ARG A 41 2.81 -0.71 13.11
C ARG A 41 3.22 -1.39 14.41
N GLN A 42 2.56 -1.04 15.52
CA GLN A 42 2.76 -1.63 16.84
C GLN A 42 1.72 -2.72 17.16
N CYS A 43 0.73 -2.91 16.30
CA CYS A 43 -0.25 -3.99 16.44
C CYS A 43 0.31 -5.25 15.77
N LEU A 44 0.56 -6.31 16.54
CA LEU A 44 1.29 -7.49 16.07
C LEU A 44 0.37 -8.68 15.84
N VAL A 45 0.56 -9.39 14.74
CA VAL A 45 -0.18 -10.63 14.47
C VAL A 45 0.40 -11.76 15.32
N THR A 46 -0.44 -12.35 16.15
CA THR A 46 -0.05 -13.48 17.02
C THR A 46 -0.37 -14.81 16.35
N LYS A 47 -1.52 -14.90 15.67
CA LYS A 47 -1.97 -16.10 14.96
C LYS A 47 -2.65 -15.78 13.65
N VAL A 48 -2.53 -16.72 12.71
CA VAL A 48 -3.27 -16.72 11.44
C VAL A 48 -3.91 -18.08 11.25
N HIS A 49 -5.23 -18.12 11.29
CA HIS A 49 -6.03 -19.32 11.12
C HIS A 49 -6.54 -19.42 9.69
N TRP A 50 -6.32 -20.56 9.05
CA TRP A 50 -6.94 -20.92 7.78
C TRP A 50 -8.21 -21.71 8.06
N TYR A 51 -9.34 -21.11 7.72
CA TYR A 51 -10.65 -21.74 7.83
C TYR A 51 -11.18 -22.22 6.49
N LYS A 52 -11.95 -23.30 6.55
CA LYS A 52 -12.71 -23.85 5.43
C LYS A 52 -14.14 -24.14 5.88
N GLY A 53 -15.12 -23.60 5.15
CA GLY A 53 -16.53 -23.80 5.46
C GLY A 53 -16.95 -25.27 5.26
N ARG A 54 -17.81 -25.76 6.16
CA ARG A 54 -18.37 -27.13 6.09
C ARG A 54 -19.49 -27.28 5.04
N ALA A 55 -20.04 -26.18 4.55
CA ALA A 55 -21.09 -26.16 3.54
C ALA A 55 -20.58 -26.54 2.14
N ASN A 56 -21.50 -26.81 1.21
CA ASN A 56 -21.22 -27.24 -0.17
C ASN A 56 -20.25 -26.33 -0.95
N LEU A 57 -20.26 -25.02 -0.68
CA LEU A 57 -19.38 -24.06 -1.35
C LEU A 57 -17.92 -24.16 -0.87
N GLN A 58 -17.67 -24.82 0.28
CA GLN A 58 -16.34 -25.05 0.87
C GLN A 58 -15.45 -23.81 0.89
N HIS A 59 -16.05 -22.66 1.18
CA HIS A 59 -15.40 -21.35 1.12
C HIS A 59 -14.22 -21.28 2.08
N GLU A 60 -13.09 -20.74 1.61
CA GLU A 60 -11.87 -20.62 2.40
C GLU A 60 -11.61 -19.15 2.75
N TYR A 61 -11.19 -18.89 3.99
CA TYR A 61 -10.86 -17.55 4.46
C TYR A 61 -9.76 -17.60 5.54
N LEU A 62 -9.11 -16.46 5.77
CA LEU A 62 -8.13 -16.29 6.84
C LEU A 62 -8.73 -15.50 7.99
N ARG A 63 -8.40 -15.89 9.22
CA ARG A 63 -8.57 -15.08 10.42
C ARG A 63 -7.20 -14.72 10.98
N PHE A 64 -6.99 -13.45 11.27
CA PHE A 64 -5.81 -12.90 11.94
C PHE A 64 -6.21 -12.51 13.35
N ASP A 65 -5.44 -12.97 14.33
CA ASP A 65 -5.50 -12.48 15.70
C ASP A 65 -4.37 -11.45 15.88
N ILE A 66 -4.74 -10.21 16.18
CA ILE A 66 -3.82 -9.06 16.18
C ILE A 66 -3.84 -8.40 17.55
N SER A 67 -2.70 -8.37 18.24
CA SER A 67 -2.58 -7.71 19.55
C SER A 67 -2.58 -6.19 19.40
N SER A 68 -3.15 -5.49 20.38
CA SER A 68 -2.99 -4.05 20.54
C SER A 68 -1.54 -3.69 20.93
N PRO A 69 -1.13 -2.41 20.80
CA PRO A 69 0.22 -1.98 21.17
C PRO A 69 0.57 -2.24 22.64
N ASP A 70 -0.40 -2.10 23.54
CA ASP A 70 -0.27 -2.39 24.98
C ASP A 70 -0.44 -3.88 25.31
N LYS A 71 -0.74 -4.72 24.30
CA LYS A 71 -1.03 -6.16 24.40
C LYS A 71 -2.23 -6.51 25.29
N ALA A 72 -3.02 -5.53 25.73
CA ALA A 72 -4.17 -5.74 26.59
C ALA A 72 -5.40 -6.25 25.82
N HIS A 73 -5.42 -6.05 24.50
CA HIS A 73 -6.54 -6.38 23.63
C HIS A 73 -6.08 -7.17 22.42
N THR A 74 -6.98 -7.97 21.88
CA THR A 74 -6.80 -8.67 20.59
C THR A 74 -7.91 -8.25 19.66
N ALA A 75 -7.59 -8.04 18.39
CA ALA A 75 -8.55 -7.90 17.30
C ALA A 75 -8.66 -9.21 16.54
N ILE A 76 -9.88 -9.56 16.12
CA ILE A 76 -10.15 -10.57 15.10
C ILE A 76 -10.32 -9.84 13.78
N LEU A 77 -9.53 -10.22 12.78
CA LEU A 77 -9.65 -9.72 11.42
C LEU A 77 -9.81 -10.90 10.45
N ILE A 78 -10.92 -10.96 9.74
CA ILE A 78 -11.17 -11.93 8.67
C ILE A 78 -10.83 -11.29 7.33
N ALA A 79 -10.02 -11.97 6.52
CA ALA A 79 -9.74 -11.60 5.15
C ALA A 79 -10.16 -12.72 4.20
N GLU A 80 -10.91 -12.36 3.16
CA GLU A 80 -11.48 -13.32 2.22
C GLU A 80 -11.67 -12.75 0.82
N ARG A 81 -11.72 -13.67 -0.16
CA ARG A 81 -12.02 -13.34 -1.56
C ARG A 81 -13.39 -13.88 -1.94
N LEU A 82 -14.26 -12.99 -2.39
CA LEU A 82 -15.63 -13.28 -2.82
C LEU A 82 -15.81 -13.01 -4.32
N ALA A 83 -16.88 -13.60 -4.86
CA ALA A 83 -17.34 -13.38 -6.22
C ALA A 83 -17.96 -11.98 -6.33
N GLY A 84 -17.27 -11.04 -6.98
CA GLY A 84 -17.76 -9.69 -7.21
C GLY A 84 -18.75 -9.58 -8.37
N ASP A 85 -18.99 -8.35 -8.80
CA ASP A 85 -19.90 -8.03 -9.89
C ASP A 85 -19.39 -8.52 -11.25
N ILE A 86 -20.35 -8.81 -12.13
CA ILE A 86 -20.11 -9.15 -13.52
C ILE A 86 -19.93 -7.86 -14.31
N THR A 87 -18.74 -7.63 -14.88
CA THR A 87 -18.61 -6.60 -15.91
C THR A 87 -19.16 -7.14 -17.22
N LYS A 88 -20.21 -6.48 -17.73
CA LYS A 88 -20.57 -6.63 -19.14
C LYS A 88 -19.71 -5.61 -19.88
N ASP A 89 -18.65 -6.06 -20.54
CA ASP A 89 -17.82 -5.19 -21.40
C ASP A 89 -18.73 -4.60 -22.50
N LYS A 90 -19.23 -3.37 -22.29
CA LYS A 90 -20.05 -2.64 -23.28
C LYS A 90 -19.22 -1.77 -24.24
N HIS A 91 -17.89 -1.86 -24.17
CA HIS A 91 -16.99 -1.04 -24.98
C HIS A 91 -15.94 -1.90 -25.67
N ALA A 92 -16.37 -2.76 -26.59
CA ALA A 92 -15.58 -2.97 -27.80
C ALA A 92 -15.92 -1.80 -28.72
N ASN A 93 -15.05 -0.78 -28.77
CA ASN A 93 -15.16 0.27 -29.79
C ASN A 93 -15.13 -0.41 -31.17
N PRO A 94 -16.07 -0.10 -32.08
CA PRO A 94 -15.89 -0.47 -33.48
C PRO A 94 -14.69 0.34 -33.99
N MET A 95 -13.61 -0.34 -34.39
CA MET A 95 -12.66 0.31 -35.28
C MET A 95 -13.39 0.64 -36.59
N ASP A 96 -13.22 1.88 -37.03
CA ASP A 96 -13.67 2.41 -38.33
C ASP A 96 -13.44 1.43 -39.48
N PRO A 97 -14.45 1.14 -40.31
CA PRO A 97 -14.22 0.56 -41.62
C PRO A 97 -14.28 1.68 -42.66
N ALA A 98 -13.12 2.15 -43.10
CA ALA A 98 -13.00 2.73 -44.42
C ALA A 98 -12.52 1.64 -45.38
N ILE A 99 -13.24 1.53 -46.52
CA ILE A 99 -12.86 0.92 -47.83
C ILE A 99 -13.52 -0.44 -48.17
N GLY A 100 -14.44 -0.39 -49.15
CA GLY A 100 -14.64 -1.44 -50.17
C GLY A 100 -16.02 -2.11 -50.23
N PRO A 101 -16.79 -2.01 -51.34
CA PRO A 101 -18.04 -2.75 -51.49
C PRO A 101 -17.79 -4.14 -52.09
N GLY A 102 -18.33 -5.20 -51.47
CA GLY A 102 -18.48 -6.50 -52.13
C GLY A 102 -18.53 -7.72 -51.22
N ILE A 103 -19.61 -8.51 -51.40
CA ILE A 103 -19.85 -9.91 -51.00
C ILE A 103 -20.61 -10.10 -49.66
N PRO A 104 -21.83 -10.70 -49.68
CA PRO A 104 -22.55 -11.09 -48.47
C PRO A 104 -22.08 -12.47 -48.02
N SER A 105 -21.31 -12.53 -46.92
CA SER A 105 -21.06 -13.78 -46.20
C SER A 105 -21.81 -13.76 -44.87
N LYS A 106 -22.82 -14.64 -44.77
CA LYS A 106 -23.45 -15.02 -43.50
C LYS A 106 -22.39 -15.69 -42.64
N ALA A 107 -21.79 -14.93 -41.72
CA ALA A 107 -21.10 -15.48 -40.57
C ALA A 107 -21.80 -14.93 -39.33
N SER A 108 -22.52 -15.80 -38.64
CA SER A 108 -22.97 -15.61 -37.27
C SER A 108 -21.73 -15.40 -36.39
N SER A 109 -21.30 -14.16 -36.21
CA SER A 109 -20.29 -13.82 -35.22
C SER A 109 -20.94 -13.92 -33.85
N SER A 110 -20.88 -15.10 -33.23
CA SER A 110 -21.11 -15.27 -31.80
C SER A 110 -20.02 -14.48 -31.07
N SER A 111 -20.30 -13.22 -30.76
CA SER A 111 -19.48 -12.41 -29.88
C SER A 111 -19.54 -13.03 -28.49
N ASN A 112 -18.64 -13.98 -28.21
CA ASN A 112 -18.40 -14.48 -26.86
C ASN A 112 -17.79 -13.34 -26.04
N SER A 113 -18.63 -12.44 -25.52
CA SER A 113 -18.22 -11.58 -24.43
C SER A 113 -17.99 -12.49 -23.22
N ILE A 114 -16.72 -12.79 -22.93
CA ILE A 114 -16.35 -13.49 -21.71
C ILE A 114 -16.70 -12.53 -20.57
N SER A 115 -17.86 -12.75 -19.96
CA SER A 115 -18.26 -12.09 -18.73
C SER A 115 -17.18 -12.34 -17.69
N ARG A 116 -16.37 -11.31 -17.42
CA ARG A 116 -15.31 -11.37 -16.40
C ARG A 116 -15.92 -10.93 -15.08
N ARG A 117 -15.84 -11.81 -14.10
CA ARG A 117 -16.26 -11.51 -12.74
C ARG A 117 -15.08 -10.92 -11.98
N LEU A 118 -15.26 -9.74 -11.38
CA LEU A 118 -14.22 -9.13 -10.55
C LEU A 118 -14.09 -9.90 -9.22
N ALA A 119 -12.87 -9.94 -8.68
CA ALA A 119 -12.66 -10.39 -7.31
C ALA A 119 -13.11 -9.29 -6.34
N LYS A 120 -13.87 -9.66 -5.32
CA LYS A 120 -14.23 -8.80 -4.20
C LYS A 120 -13.47 -9.27 -2.97
N ASP A 121 -12.36 -8.62 -2.66
CA ASP A 121 -11.52 -8.99 -1.51
C ASP A 121 -11.90 -8.14 -0.30
N GLU A 122 -12.51 -8.76 0.70
CA GLU A 122 -13.20 -8.13 1.82
C GLU A 122 -12.46 -8.35 3.15
N ILE A 123 -12.53 -7.34 4.02
CA ILE A 123 -12.03 -7.37 5.39
C ILE A 123 -13.21 -7.21 6.33
N VAL A 124 -13.27 -8.06 7.35
CA VAL A 124 -14.23 -7.91 8.44
C VAL A 124 -13.50 -7.99 9.77
N TYR A 125 -13.63 -7.00 10.64
CA TYR A 125 -12.89 -6.95 11.90
C TYR A 125 -13.75 -6.57 13.12
N ALA A 126 -13.30 -6.99 14.29
CA ALA A 126 -13.85 -6.62 15.59
C ALA A 126 -12.80 -6.82 16.70
N THR A 127 -12.95 -6.11 17.81
CA THR A 127 -12.20 -6.43 19.05
C THR A 127 -12.66 -7.79 19.58
N LEU A 128 -11.74 -8.69 19.90
CA LEU A 128 -12.01 -9.96 20.57
C LEU A 128 -12.73 -9.70 21.91
N ASP A 129 -13.66 -10.59 22.28
CA ASP A 129 -14.52 -10.48 23.46
C ASP A 129 -15.53 -9.31 23.43
N SER A 130 -15.71 -8.68 22.26
CA SER A 130 -16.78 -7.67 22.06
C SER A 130 -18.08 -8.28 21.55
N ILE A 131 -19.18 -7.56 21.72
CA ILE A 131 -20.47 -7.96 21.11
C ILE A 131 -20.30 -8.09 19.58
N ALA A 132 -19.45 -7.26 18.98
CA ALA A 132 -19.15 -7.30 17.55
C ALA A 132 -18.34 -8.54 17.12
N SER A 133 -17.56 -9.19 18.00
CA SER A 133 -16.80 -10.40 17.63
C SER A 133 -17.64 -11.67 17.61
N ALA A 134 -18.71 -11.72 18.39
CA ALA A 134 -19.59 -12.89 18.49
C ALA A 134 -19.99 -13.51 17.13
N PRO A 135 -20.47 -12.76 16.12
CA PRO A 135 -20.78 -13.35 14.80
C PRO A 135 -19.55 -13.88 14.04
N LEU A 136 -18.37 -13.27 14.22
CA LEU A 136 -17.13 -13.73 13.59
C LEU A 136 -16.63 -15.03 14.23
N GLU A 137 -16.71 -15.11 15.55
CA GLU A 137 -16.38 -16.32 16.30
C GLU A 137 -17.35 -17.46 15.98
N GLN A 138 -18.64 -17.16 15.87
CA GLN A 138 -19.63 -18.15 15.47
C GLN A 138 -19.33 -18.70 14.07
N ARG A 139 -19.02 -17.83 13.11
CA ARG A 139 -18.58 -18.24 11.77
C ARG A 139 -17.35 -19.16 11.80
N CYS A 140 -16.39 -18.87 12.69
CA CYS A 140 -15.22 -19.73 12.91
C CYS A 140 -15.60 -21.09 13.50
N LYS A 141 -16.56 -21.16 14.43
CA LYS A 141 -17.10 -22.42 14.98
C LYS A 141 -17.88 -23.23 13.95
N ASP A 142 -18.47 -22.55 12.98
CA ASP A 142 -19.23 -23.16 11.89
C ASP A 142 -18.34 -23.73 10.77
N SER A 143 -17.03 -23.46 10.83
CA SER A 143 -16.02 -23.84 9.84
C SER A 143 -14.94 -24.74 10.44
N ASP A 144 -14.22 -25.47 9.59
CA ASP A 144 -13.06 -26.25 10.01
C ASP A 144 -11.82 -25.35 10.00
N CYS A 145 -11.11 -25.28 11.13
CA CYS A 145 -9.78 -24.67 11.17
C CYS A 145 -8.77 -25.69 10.64
N ILE A 146 -8.35 -25.55 9.38
CA ILE A 146 -7.55 -26.57 8.71
C ILE A 146 -6.04 -26.42 8.95
N SER A 147 -5.57 -25.22 9.29
CA SER A 147 -4.20 -24.96 9.70
C SER A 147 -4.08 -23.59 10.38
N THR A 148 -3.09 -23.43 11.24
CA THR A 148 -2.76 -22.20 11.96
C THR A 148 -1.28 -21.90 11.82
N LEU A 149 -0.94 -20.63 11.53
CA LEU A 149 0.38 -20.08 11.79
C LEU A 149 0.38 -19.39 13.14
N THR A 150 1.39 -19.70 13.96
CA THR A 150 1.69 -18.97 15.18
C THR A 150 3.04 -18.27 15.02
N PHE A 151 3.13 -17.04 15.49
CA PHE A 151 4.37 -16.27 15.49
C PHE A 151 5.00 -16.26 16.89
N PRO A 152 6.34 -16.09 16.99
CA PRO A 152 6.97 -15.92 18.29
C PRO A 152 6.43 -14.66 18.97
N GLU A 153 6.43 -14.67 20.31
CA GLU A 153 6.01 -13.51 21.10
C GLU A 153 6.80 -12.27 20.66
N ASP A 154 6.07 -11.17 20.43
CA ASP A 154 6.60 -9.88 19.96
C ASP A 154 7.35 -9.87 18.62
N ALA A 155 7.40 -10.99 17.90
CA ALA A 155 8.09 -11.11 16.61
C ALA A 155 7.12 -11.32 15.43
N GLY A 156 5.82 -11.27 15.69
CA GLY A 156 4.79 -11.33 14.65
C GLY A 156 4.86 -10.15 13.67
N PRO A 157 4.41 -10.33 12.41
CA PRO A 157 4.28 -9.21 11.50
C PRO A 157 3.28 -8.20 12.05
N SER A 158 3.57 -6.92 11.87
CA SER A 158 2.67 -5.84 12.24
C SER A 158 1.45 -5.75 11.31
N ALA A 159 0.39 -5.06 11.75
CA ALA A 159 -0.84 -4.92 10.97
C ALA A 159 -0.61 -4.28 9.59
N ASN A 160 0.31 -3.31 9.47
CA ASN A 160 0.67 -2.73 8.16
C ASN A 160 1.42 -3.71 7.24
N LYS A 161 2.18 -4.65 7.79
CA LYS A 161 2.86 -5.70 7.02
C LYS A 161 1.84 -6.68 6.44
N ILE A 162 0.88 -7.15 7.24
CA ILE A 162 -0.19 -8.01 6.70
C ILE A 162 -1.05 -7.25 5.68
N ALA A 163 -1.35 -5.98 5.91
CA ALA A 163 -2.17 -5.19 5.00
C ALA A 163 -1.50 -5.04 3.63
N THR A 164 -0.19 -4.79 3.62
CA THR A 164 0.59 -4.77 2.38
C THR A 164 0.53 -6.11 1.65
N LEU A 165 0.69 -7.23 2.36
CA LEU A 165 0.63 -8.56 1.75
C LEU A 165 -0.75 -8.85 1.13
N LEU A 166 -1.83 -8.48 1.84
CA LEU A 166 -3.20 -8.64 1.36
C LEU A 166 -3.45 -7.80 0.11
N VAL A 167 -3.01 -6.54 0.09
CA VAL A 167 -3.13 -5.63 -1.06
C VAL A 167 -2.37 -6.16 -2.27
N VAL A 168 -1.09 -6.55 -2.12
CA VAL A 168 -0.32 -7.06 -3.26
C VAL A 168 -0.87 -8.38 -3.79
N THR A 169 -1.41 -9.22 -2.91
CA THR A 169 -2.05 -10.48 -3.31
C THR A 169 -3.34 -10.22 -4.07
N SER A 170 -4.18 -9.30 -3.59
CA SER A 170 -5.40 -8.88 -4.29
C SER A 170 -5.07 -8.38 -5.70
N ALA A 171 -4.06 -7.52 -5.83
CA ALA A 171 -3.62 -6.93 -7.09
C ALA A 171 -2.92 -7.92 -8.06
N LEU A 172 -2.50 -9.10 -7.60
CA LEU A 172 -1.96 -10.13 -8.50
C LEU A 172 -3.05 -10.72 -9.39
N GLU A 173 -4.27 -10.86 -8.87
CA GLU A 173 -5.39 -11.47 -9.59
C GLU A 173 -6.67 -10.68 -9.33
N PRO A 174 -7.00 -9.68 -10.15
CA PRO A 174 -8.17 -8.82 -9.94
C PRO A 174 -9.50 -9.49 -10.32
N THR A 175 -9.46 -10.68 -10.92
CA THR A 175 -10.66 -11.41 -11.36
C THR A 175 -10.92 -12.65 -10.50
N TYR A 176 -12.19 -12.93 -10.25
CA TYR A 176 -12.63 -14.15 -9.58
C TYR A 176 -12.78 -15.29 -10.60
N GLN A 177 -11.81 -16.20 -10.64
CA GLN A 177 -11.85 -17.38 -11.50
C GLN A 177 -12.03 -18.65 -10.65
N LEU A 178 -13.18 -19.32 -10.79
CA LEU A 178 -13.58 -20.50 -10.01
C LEU A 178 -12.48 -21.58 -9.97
N MET A 179 -11.84 -21.83 -11.11
CA MET A 179 -10.85 -22.89 -11.27
C MET A 179 -9.39 -22.45 -11.10
N ASN A 180 -9.11 -21.16 -10.92
CA ASN A 180 -7.73 -20.65 -10.83
C ASN A 180 -7.46 -19.75 -9.62
N THR A 181 -8.30 -18.75 -9.35
CA THR A 181 -7.95 -17.57 -8.53
C THR A 181 -9.02 -17.13 -7.53
N GLN A 182 -9.93 -18.03 -7.13
CA GLN A 182 -10.97 -17.74 -6.13
C GLN A 182 -10.47 -17.79 -4.67
N CYS A 183 -11.38 -17.96 -3.70
CA CYS A 183 -11.10 -17.96 -2.26
C CYS A 183 -9.93 -18.86 -1.84
N TYR A 184 -9.89 -20.11 -2.31
CA TYR A 184 -8.79 -21.02 -1.96
C TYR A 184 -7.42 -20.54 -2.44
N TRP A 185 -7.36 -19.85 -3.59
CA TRP A 185 -6.10 -19.38 -4.15
C TRP A 185 -5.60 -18.19 -3.34
N PHE A 186 -6.50 -17.27 -3.01
CA PHE A 186 -6.19 -16.10 -2.19
C PHE A 186 -5.64 -16.53 -0.83
N VAL A 187 -6.37 -17.40 -0.14
CA VAL A 187 -5.99 -17.89 1.19
C VAL A 187 -4.67 -18.64 1.16
N ALA A 188 -4.49 -19.60 0.25
CA ALA A 188 -3.26 -20.36 0.15
C ALA A 188 -2.06 -19.46 -0.21
N THR A 189 -2.24 -18.49 -1.10
CA THR A 189 -1.17 -17.57 -1.51
C THR A 189 -0.72 -16.71 -0.34
N VAL A 190 -1.65 -16.12 0.42
CA VAL A 190 -1.33 -15.30 1.59
C VAL A 190 -0.69 -16.15 2.68
N PHE A 191 -1.28 -17.31 3.01
CA PHE A 191 -0.80 -18.19 4.08
C PHE A 191 0.63 -18.69 3.83
N GLU A 192 0.91 -19.16 2.61
CA GLU A 192 2.26 -19.62 2.26
C GLU A 192 3.25 -18.46 2.14
N ALA A 193 2.83 -17.30 1.62
CA ALA A 193 3.68 -16.12 1.56
C ALA A 193 4.07 -15.62 2.97
N LEU A 194 3.18 -15.71 3.97
CA LEU A 194 3.51 -15.39 5.35
C LEU A 194 4.64 -16.26 5.88
N LYS A 195 4.64 -17.57 5.59
CA LYS A 195 5.72 -18.48 5.98
C LYS A 195 7.06 -18.10 5.32
N CYS A 196 7.03 -17.75 4.03
CA CYS A 196 8.22 -17.34 3.30
C CYS A 196 8.79 -15.99 3.76
N LEU A 197 7.92 -15.05 4.14
CA LEU A 197 8.31 -13.68 4.52
C LEU A 197 8.70 -13.55 6.00
N PHE A 198 8.17 -14.42 6.86
CA PHE A 198 8.35 -14.37 8.30
C PHE A 198 8.87 -15.71 8.83
N PRO A 199 10.20 -15.94 8.83
CA PRO A 199 10.80 -17.24 9.12
C PRO A 199 10.57 -17.76 10.56
N GLY A 200 10.04 -16.93 11.47
CA GLY A 200 9.61 -17.36 12.80
C GLY A 200 8.23 -18.03 12.85
N ALA A 201 7.48 -18.01 11.74
CA ALA A 201 6.13 -18.59 11.69
C ALA A 201 6.17 -20.12 11.83
N LYS A 202 5.37 -20.65 12.78
CA LYS A 202 5.21 -22.09 13.00
C LYS A 202 3.82 -22.53 12.54
N GLN A 203 3.77 -23.51 11.66
CA GLN A 203 2.54 -24.16 11.20
C GLN A 203 2.24 -25.38 12.07
N ASP A 204 0.98 -25.55 12.49
CA ASP A 204 0.54 -26.68 13.30
C ASP A 204 0.26 -27.96 12.48
N ILE A 205 -0.52 -27.85 11.41
CA ILE A 205 -1.05 -28.94 10.58
C ILE A 205 -0.57 -28.72 9.15
N THR A 206 0.23 -29.64 8.63
CA THR A 206 0.80 -29.57 7.27
C THR A 206 0.02 -30.42 6.26
N GLY A 207 -0.63 -31.50 6.69
CA GLY A 207 -1.44 -32.41 5.87
C GLY A 207 -2.90 -31.98 5.75
N HIS A 208 -3.16 -30.73 5.38
CA HIS A 208 -4.52 -30.16 5.40
C HIS A 208 -5.22 -30.19 4.03
N THR A 209 -6.54 -29.99 4.04
CA THR A 209 -7.44 -30.08 2.87
C THR A 209 -7.65 -28.73 2.15
N GLY A 210 -6.69 -27.81 2.27
CA GLY A 210 -6.78 -26.46 1.70
C GLY A 210 -6.63 -26.43 0.17
N GLY A 211 -7.44 -25.65 -0.52
CA GLY A 211 -7.53 -25.64 -1.98
C GLY A 211 -8.06 -26.93 -2.58
N THR A 212 -9.04 -27.53 -1.91
CA THR A 212 -9.86 -28.60 -2.47
C THR A 212 -11.30 -28.11 -2.66
N TRP A 213 -12.01 -28.68 -3.63
CA TRP A 213 -13.43 -28.45 -3.86
C TRP A 213 -14.09 -29.80 -4.09
N TYR A 214 -15.09 -30.16 -3.29
CA TYR A 214 -15.68 -31.50 -3.25
C TYR A 214 -14.61 -32.61 -3.15
N GLN A 215 -13.62 -32.40 -2.26
CA GLN A 215 -12.46 -33.29 -2.06
C GLN A 215 -11.51 -33.43 -3.25
N VAL A 216 -11.82 -32.83 -4.41
CA VAL A 216 -10.91 -32.72 -5.54
C VAL A 216 -9.91 -31.60 -5.27
N ARG A 217 -8.62 -31.91 -5.31
CA ARG A 217 -7.57 -30.90 -5.21
C ARG A 217 -7.59 -30.04 -6.47
N ILE A 218 -7.89 -28.75 -6.33
CA ILE A 218 -7.79 -27.83 -7.45
C ILE A 218 -6.32 -27.38 -7.55
N PRO A 219 -5.68 -27.52 -8.73
CA PRO A 219 -4.36 -26.95 -8.96
C PRO A 219 -4.40 -25.44 -8.73
N LYS A 220 -3.73 -24.98 -7.68
CA LYS A 220 -3.63 -23.56 -7.36
C LYS A 220 -2.58 -22.95 -8.29
N LYS A 221 -2.87 -21.78 -8.85
CA LYS A 221 -1.82 -20.97 -9.49
C LYS A 221 -0.73 -20.70 -8.45
N SER A 222 0.50 -21.13 -8.72
CA SER A 222 1.63 -20.82 -7.86
C SER A 222 1.93 -19.32 -7.98
N SER A 223 1.46 -18.55 -7.00
CA SER A 223 1.61 -17.09 -6.96
C SER A 223 2.40 -16.63 -5.73
N VAL A 224 2.93 -17.55 -4.92
CA VAL A 224 3.62 -17.24 -3.66
C VAL A 224 4.87 -16.41 -3.92
N ASP A 225 5.77 -16.84 -4.81
CA ASP A 225 7.00 -16.10 -5.13
C ASP A 225 6.70 -14.70 -5.67
N ALA A 226 5.69 -14.59 -6.53
CA ALA A 226 5.24 -13.31 -7.08
C ALA A 226 4.67 -12.38 -5.99
N ALA A 227 3.89 -12.93 -5.05
CA ALA A 227 3.37 -12.19 -3.91
C ALA A 227 4.50 -11.72 -2.98
N CYS A 228 5.45 -12.60 -2.66
CA CYS A 228 6.63 -12.26 -1.86
C CYS A 228 7.50 -11.20 -2.53
N ALA A 229 7.73 -11.30 -3.84
CA ALA A 229 8.52 -10.31 -4.59
C ALA A 229 7.84 -8.93 -4.59
N LYS A 230 6.54 -8.87 -4.93
CA LYS A 230 5.77 -7.62 -4.89
C LYS A 230 5.67 -7.04 -3.48
N TYR A 231 5.52 -7.90 -2.47
CA TYR A 231 5.50 -7.49 -1.07
C TYR A 231 6.81 -6.79 -0.68
N LYS A 232 7.97 -7.39 -1.00
CA LYS A 232 9.29 -6.81 -0.68
C LYS A 232 9.45 -5.44 -1.33
N VAL A 233 9.09 -5.30 -2.61
CA VAL A 233 9.12 -4.00 -3.31
C VAL A 233 8.20 -2.99 -2.63
N ALA A 234 6.97 -3.38 -2.31
CA ALA A 234 5.99 -2.49 -1.66
C ALA A 234 6.45 -2.04 -0.25
N GLN A 235 7.09 -2.92 0.52
CA GLN A 235 7.67 -2.56 1.82
C GLN A 235 8.83 -1.58 1.67
N SER A 236 9.77 -1.82 0.75
CA SER A 236 10.88 -0.89 0.52
C SER A 236 10.41 0.50 0.09
N LEU A 237 9.36 0.58 -0.73
CA LEU A 237 8.75 1.87 -1.10
C LEU A 237 8.09 2.57 0.09
N LEU A 238 7.41 1.80 0.95
CA LEU A 238 6.79 2.34 2.15
C LEU A 238 7.84 2.85 3.15
N ASP A 239 8.97 2.15 3.29
CA ASP A 239 10.07 2.58 4.17
C ASP A 239 10.66 3.91 3.70
N VAL A 240 10.83 4.10 2.37
CA VAL A 240 11.25 5.38 1.79
C VAL A 240 10.23 6.49 2.04
N GLU A 241 8.93 6.19 1.89
CA GLU A 241 7.85 7.16 2.15
C GLU A 241 7.85 7.60 3.63
N ILE A 242 7.99 6.66 4.56
CA ILE A 242 8.05 6.94 6.00
C ILE A 242 9.27 7.80 6.35
N GLU A 243 10.43 7.49 5.78
CA GLU A 243 11.65 8.27 6.02
C GLU A 243 11.49 9.71 5.52
N GLU A 244 10.95 9.91 4.32
CA GLU A 244 10.70 11.26 3.80
C GLU A 244 9.65 12.03 4.61
N GLU A 245 8.58 11.37 5.06
CA GLU A 245 7.60 11.97 5.98
C GLU A 245 8.26 12.43 7.28
N HIS A 246 9.14 11.60 7.85
CA HIS A 246 9.87 11.92 9.07
C HIS A 246 10.84 13.10 8.87
N ARG A 247 11.55 13.15 7.74
CA ARG A 247 12.41 14.29 7.37
C ARG A 247 11.63 15.58 7.24
N VAL A 248 10.50 15.56 6.53
CA VAL A 248 9.63 16.74 6.38
C VAL A 248 9.09 17.21 7.73
N GLN A 249 8.67 16.28 8.60
CA GLN A 249 8.19 16.63 9.94
C GLN A 249 9.26 17.29 10.81
N GLN A 250 10.55 16.98 10.60
CA GLN A 250 11.66 17.62 11.31
C GLN A 250 12.07 18.97 10.68
N GLU A 251 12.03 19.09 9.35
CA GLU A 251 12.46 20.31 8.64
C GLU A 251 11.44 21.46 8.73
N VAL A 252 10.13 21.16 8.72
CA VAL A 252 9.07 22.19 8.73
C VAL A 252 9.13 23.10 9.97
N PRO A 253 9.26 22.59 11.22
CA PRO A 253 9.39 23.45 12.40
C PRO A 253 10.63 24.35 12.36
N VAL A 254 11.75 23.85 11.83
CA VAL A 254 12.99 24.62 11.69
C VAL A 254 12.80 25.77 10.71
N LEU A 255 12.22 25.51 9.54
CA LEU A 255 11.96 26.54 8.54
C LEU A 255 10.93 27.58 9.02
N LEU A 256 9.90 27.15 9.74
CA LEU A 256 8.93 28.06 10.37
C LEU A 256 9.58 28.95 11.42
N PHE A 257 10.50 28.39 12.22
CA PHE A 257 11.25 29.15 13.20
C PHE A 257 12.19 30.17 12.55
N GLU A 258 12.96 29.78 11.53
CA GLU A 258 13.81 30.71 10.78
C GLU A 258 13.00 31.85 10.13
N PHE A 259 11.83 31.51 9.56
CA PHE A 259 10.93 32.51 8.99
C PHE A 259 10.37 33.47 10.07
N ALA A 260 10.03 32.96 11.25
CA ALA A 260 9.59 33.79 12.38
C ALA A 260 10.71 34.74 12.85
N ILE A 261 11.96 34.28 12.92
CA ILE A 261 13.10 35.12 13.28
C ILE A 261 13.33 36.21 12.22
N TYR A 262 13.31 35.84 10.93
CA TYR A 262 13.47 36.78 9.83
C TYR A 262 12.38 37.87 9.85
N THR A 263 11.12 37.49 10.02
CA THR A 263 10.00 38.43 10.07
C THR A 263 10.06 39.34 11.31
N TYR A 264 10.42 38.81 12.48
CA TYR A 264 10.60 39.59 13.71
C TYR A 264 11.69 40.66 13.56
N HIS A 265 12.85 40.29 12.99
CA HIS A 265 13.93 41.24 12.75
C HIS A 265 13.55 42.30 11.73
N ASN A 266 12.85 41.93 10.65
CA ASN A 266 12.44 42.87 9.62
C ASN A 266 11.44 43.92 10.18
N LEU A 267 10.42 43.48 10.92
CA LEU A 267 9.45 44.37 11.58
C LEU A 267 10.11 45.33 12.58
N ASN A 268 11.08 44.85 13.36
CA ASN A 268 11.80 45.70 14.31
C ASN A 268 12.81 46.63 13.64
N SER A 269 13.34 46.27 12.47
CA SER A 269 14.21 47.14 11.68
C SER A 269 13.43 48.32 11.08
N GLU A 270 12.17 48.13 10.69
CA GLU A 270 11.28 49.20 10.23
C GLU A 270 10.86 50.10 11.40
N LYS A 271 10.57 49.52 12.57
CA LYS A 271 10.19 50.28 13.77
C LYS A 271 11.32 51.18 14.27
N LYS A 272 12.58 50.71 14.24
CA LYS A 272 13.77 51.51 14.61
C LYS A 272 14.11 52.62 13.62
N ARG A 273 13.54 52.61 12.41
CA ARG A 273 13.68 53.70 11.42
C ARG A 273 12.60 54.78 11.56
N GLY A 274 11.62 54.60 12.44
CA GLY A 274 10.50 55.54 12.65
C GLY A 274 10.63 56.52 13.81
N ASP A 275 11.56 56.31 14.76
CA ASP A 275 11.68 57.15 15.96
C ASP A 275 12.68 58.32 15.76
N GLY A 276 12.36 59.16 14.79
CA GLY A 276 13.00 60.46 14.54
C GLY A 276 11.96 61.58 14.59
N LYS A 277 11.75 62.13 15.80
CA LYS A 277 11.02 63.35 16.18
C LYS A 277 10.68 64.33 15.03
N LEU A 278 9.40 64.70 14.85
CA LEU A 278 8.90 66.08 14.64
C LEU A 278 7.35 66.21 14.57
N LYS A 279 6.84 66.98 15.55
CA LYS A 279 5.69 67.92 15.66
C LYS A 279 4.47 67.88 14.70
N ASN A 280 3.31 68.01 15.35
CA ASN A 280 2.02 68.47 14.84
C ASN A 280 2.10 69.73 13.94
N SER A 281 1.47 69.67 12.76
CA SER A 281 0.60 70.74 12.20
C SER A 281 -0.11 70.28 10.92
N GLY A 282 -1.45 70.38 10.90
CA GLY A 282 -2.28 70.91 9.80
C GLY A 282 -2.29 70.24 8.40
N LEU A 283 -3.51 69.94 7.94
CA LEU A 283 -3.96 69.70 6.55
C LEU A 283 -3.05 70.25 5.42
N GLN A 284 -2.82 69.45 4.37
CA GLN A 284 -3.38 69.68 3.02
C GLN A 284 -2.96 68.61 1.99
N ARG A 285 -3.91 68.22 1.15
CA ARG A 285 -3.72 67.45 -0.09
C ARG A 285 -2.95 68.29 -1.12
N LYS A 286 -1.88 67.75 -1.73
CA LYS A 286 -1.65 67.69 -3.20
C LYS A 286 -0.23 67.19 -3.53
N GLY A 287 -0.17 66.28 -4.50
CA GLY A 287 0.76 66.41 -5.64
C GLY A 287 2.19 65.90 -5.51
N ASN A 288 2.38 64.70 -6.07
CA ASN A 288 3.50 64.24 -6.89
C ASN A 288 4.93 64.04 -6.33
N ALA A 289 5.33 62.77 -6.51
CA ALA A 289 6.58 62.28 -7.09
C ALA A 289 7.88 62.44 -6.29
N SER A 290 8.30 61.33 -5.67
CA SER A 290 9.72 60.94 -5.70
C SER A 290 9.84 59.42 -5.83
N ASN A 291 10.58 59.02 -6.86
CA ASN A 291 10.92 57.64 -7.20
C ASN A 291 11.70 56.98 -6.05
N VAL A 292 11.15 55.93 -5.45
CA VAL A 292 11.92 54.97 -4.64
C VAL A 292 11.86 53.64 -5.36
N GLY A 293 13.02 53.20 -5.84
CA GLY A 293 13.16 52.03 -6.71
C GLY A 293 12.54 50.77 -6.11
N GLN A 294 11.57 50.22 -6.84
CA GLN A 294 11.16 48.83 -6.69
C GLN A 294 12.36 47.94 -7.03
N ARG A 295 13.11 47.49 -6.01
CA ARG A 295 13.84 46.23 -6.12
C ARG A 295 12.87 45.11 -5.82
N THR A 296 12.21 44.63 -6.85
CA THR A 296 11.53 43.34 -6.86
C THR A 296 12.59 42.25 -6.71
N SER A 297 12.83 41.79 -5.48
CA SER A 297 13.40 40.47 -5.28
C SER A 297 12.32 39.46 -5.67
N ASN A 298 12.44 38.89 -6.86
CA ASN A 298 11.68 37.73 -7.31
C ASN A 298 11.96 36.55 -6.39
N ILE A 299 11.28 36.48 -5.25
CA ILE A 299 11.09 35.24 -4.51
C ILE A 299 9.89 34.58 -5.18
N GLY A 300 10.16 33.71 -6.14
CA GLY A 300 9.13 32.94 -6.81
C GLY A 300 8.27 32.22 -5.78
N GLN A 301 6.99 32.57 -5.72
CA GLN A 301 5.98 31.74 -5.09
C GLN A 301 6.01 30.39 -5.79
N ARG A 302 6.70 29.41 -5.19
CA ARG A 302 6.33 28.00 -5.40
C ARG A 302 5.06 27.78 -4.60
N THR A 303 3.93 28.12 -5.21
CA THR A 303 2.67 27.49 -4.87
C THR A 303 2.88 25.99 -5.12
N SER A 304 2.95 25.22 -4.04
CA SER A 304 2.81 23.78 -4.11
C SER A 304 1.40 23.49 -4.62
N ASN A 305 1.26 23.34 -5.94
CA ASN A 305 0.08 22.75 -6.55
C ASN A 305 -0.03 21.32 -6.03
N ILE A 306 -0.76 21.15 -4.92
CA ILE A 306 -1.37 19.88 -4.52
C ILE A 306 -2.53 19.66 -5.49
N GLY A 307 -2.18 19.35 -6.74
CA GLY A 307 -3.09 18.84 -7.75
C GLY A 307 -2.88 17.35 -7.84
N GLN A 308 -3.92 16.57 -7.54
CA GLN A 308 -3.97 15.14 -7.81
C GLN A 308 -3.48 14.86 -9.24
N ARG A 309 -2.30 14.24 -9.37
CA ARG A 309 -1.86 13.67 -10.65
C ARG A 309 -2.11 12.18 -10.61
N THR A 310 -3.16 11.78 -11.30
CA THR A 310 -3.29 10.44 -11.89
C THR A 310 -2.04 10.18 -12.75
N SER A 311 -1.24 9.19 -12.38
CA SER A 311 -0.05 8.80 -13.12
C SER A 311 -0.44 7.88 -14.27
N ASN A 312 -0.64 8.47 -15.46
CA ASN A 312 -0.48 7.73 -16.71
C ASN A 312 1.00 7.44 -16.92
N ILE A 313 1.35 6.15 -16.86
CA ILE A 313 2.69 5.63 -17.11
C ILE A 313 2.97 5.71 -18.61
N GLY A 314 3.90 6.59 -19.00
CA GLY A 314 4.51 6.63 -20.32
C GLY A 314 6.01 6.35 -20.20
N GLN A 315 6.46 5.27 -20.81
CA GLN A 315 7.86 4.87 -20.88
C GLN A 315 8.73 5.99 -21.48
N ARG A 316 9.89 6.25 -20.87
CA ARG A 316 10.98 6.96 -21.55
C ARG A 316 12.27 6.17 -21.41
N THR A 317 12.71 5.66 -22.56
CA THR A 317 14.03 5.09 -22.84
C THR A 317 15.13 6.10 -22.55
N SER A 318 16.15 5.71 -21.79
CA SER A 318 17.35 6.51 -21.55
C SER A 318 18.38 6.26 -22.66
N ASN A 319 18.61 7.28 -23.50
CA ASN A 319 19.81 7.34 -24.35
C ASN A 319 21.00 7.75 -23.46
N ILE A 320 21.93 6.82 -23.27
CA ILE A 320 23.20 7.05 -22.57
C ILE A 320 24.15 7.79 -23.52
N GLY A 321 24.44 9.05 -23.21
CA GLY A 321 25.48 9.83 -23.86
C GLY A 321 26.86 9.41 -23.36
N GLN A 322 27.71 8.95 -24.29
CA GLN A 322 29.12 8.65 -24.05
C GLN A 322 29.87 9.91 -23.57
N ARG A 323 30.65 9.75 -22.48
CA ARG A 323 31.62 10.75 -22.05
C ARG A 323 33.02 10.16 -22.24
N THR A 324 33.71 10.64 -23.27
CA THR A 324 35.12 10.33 -23.56
C THR A 324 36.03 10.98 -22.53
N SER A 325 36.86 10.20 -21.85
CA SER A 325 38.01 10.69 -21.08
C SER A 325 39.32 10.28 -21.78
N ASN A 326 40.00 11.29 -22.31
CA ASN A 326 41.36 11.19 -22.85
C ASN A 326 42.35 10.90 -21.71
N ALA A 327 42.96 9.71 -21.73
CA ALA A 327 44.13 9.39 -20.92
C ALA A 327 45.36 9.23 -21.82
N LYS A 328 46.36 10.09 -21.58
CA LYS A 328 47.68 10.10 -22.24
C LYS A 328 48.39 8.75 -22.10
N LEU A 329 48.75 8.15 -23.23
CA LEU A 329 49.70 7.04 -23.33
C LEU A 329 51.12 7.52 -22.99
N GLN A 330 51.67 7.06 -21.86
CA GLN A 330 53.11 7.01 -21.67
C GLN A 330 53.62 5.61 -22.06
N ARG A 331 54.57 5.60 -22.98
CA ARG A 331 55.27 4.42 -23.50
C ARG A 331 56.17 3.82 -22.42
N LYS A 332 56.15 2.49 -22.26
CA LYS A 332 57.23 1.71 -21.60
C LYS A 332 58.05 0.97 -22.66
N PRO A 333 59.39 0.90 -22.55
CA PRO A 333 60.21 0.00 -23.34
C PRO A 333 60.28 -1.42 -22.74
N ARG A 334 60.74 -2.32 -23.60
CA ARG A 334 60.83 -3.79 -23.53
C ARG A 334 62.15 -4.23 -22.86
N GLU A 335 62.10 -5.31 -22.08
CA GLU A 335 63.19 -6.26 -21.72
C GLU A 335 62.50 -7.35 -20.86
N GLY A 336 62.67 -8.67 -20.96
CA GLY A 336 63.58 -9.55 -21.69
C GLY A 336 63.99 -10.71 -20.77
N ASN A 337 63.51 -11.94 -21.04
CA ASN A 337 64.00 -13.26 -20.55
C ASN A 337 63.96 -13.54 -19.03
N ALA A 338 63.78 -14.76 -18.49
CA ALA A 338 63.72 -16.13 -18.99
C ALA A 338 63.02 -16.99 -17.92
N SER A 339 62.41 -18.11 -18.32
CA SER A 339 62.45 -19.33 -17.50
C SER A 339 62.10 -20.56 -18.32
N ASN A 340 63.08 -21.44 -18.37
CA ASN A 340 63.19 -22.68 -19.12
C ASN A 340 62.46 -23.81 -18.37
N ALA A 341 61.97 -24.77 -19.14
CA ALA A 341 61.33 -25.99 -18.65
C ALA A 341 62.30 -26.92 -17.90
N LYS A 342 61.77 -27.74 -16.98
CA LYS A 342 62.17 -29.14 -16.81
C LYS A 342 61.23 -29.92 -15.87
N LEU A 343 60.79 -31.06 -16.42
CA LEU A 343 60.33 -32.34 -15.84
C LEU A 343 59.05 -32.34 -15.00
#